data_AF-A0A962LW65-F1
#
_entry.id   AF-A0A962LW65-F1
#
_cell.length_a   1.000
_cell.length_b   1.000
_cell.length_c   1.000
_cell.angle_alpha   90.00
_cell.angle_beta   90.00
_cell.angle_gamma   90.00
#
_symmetry.space_group_name_H-M   'P 1'
#
loop_
_entity.id
_entity.type
_entity.pdbx_description
1 polymer ?
#
loop_
_entity_poly.entity_id
_entity_poly.type
_entity_poly.pdbx_seq_one_letter_code
_entity_poly.pdbx_strand_id
1 'polypeptide(L)'
;ADALMSYLGFDTEAPDSAAAALGNHIAQCYINFGLVDGSNEANEYRNRHYQPVNAPLQPELPGNPHITLLDRWQPLSLLESIDQSGNPVSATPAFLGPEWGAVEAFALQSEDRVEHVRDGFEYWLHHDPGAPPTIHGTLTETYKWAFALVSMWSSHLDTRDGVMMDISPASIGNIQSYPTQFEDYPQFYNTLAGGDASAGYPVNPVTGEPYAPQVVPRGDYARVLAEFWADGPESETPPGHWFVILNEVNDHPLSTRRFAGVGPELGALEWEVKSYFTLGGAMHDAAISAWGAKGWYDYIRPISALRAMADLGQSSDPVLPSYHADGIPLEPDYIELVAEGDSLAGPLGENIGKVKVFAWRGPDYIADPATDEAGVGWILAENWWPYQRPSFVTPPFAGYVSGHSTFSRAAAEVMTALTGDEYFPGGMSGFTIEKNRFLVFEEGPSVDMTLQWATYRDASDQCSLSRIWGGIHPPVDDMPGRLMGIEIGLDAFNLAADIFSGNDAP
;
A
#
# COMPACT_ATOMS: atom_id res chain seq x y z
N ALA A 1 -9.68 -28.34 1.54
CA ALA A 1 -8.58 -29.19 2.04
C ALA A 1 -8.94 -30.67 1.94
N ASP A 2 -9.98 -31.14 2.64
CA ASP A 2 -10.32 -32.58 2.73
C ASP A 2 -10.52 -33.29 1.39
N ALA A 3 -11.17 -32.62 0.44
CA ALA A 3 -11.35 -33.16 -0.91
C ALA A 3 -10.01 -33.37 -1.65
N LEU A 4 -9.06 -32.44 -1.49
CA LEU A 4 -7.73 -32.54 -2.08
C LEU A 4 -6.92 -33.64 -1.39
N MET A 5 -6.94 -33.69 -0.05
CA MET A 5 -6.27 -34.74 0.72
C MET A 5 -6.80 -36.12 0.36
N SER A 6 -8.12 -36.28 0.27
CA SER A 6 -8.77 -37.52 -0.17
C SER A 6 -8.39 -37.89 -1.60
N TYR A 7 -8.36 -36.90 -2.52
CA TYR A 7 -7.93 -37.12 -3.91
C TYR A 7 -6.47 -37.62 -4.00
N LEU A 8 -5.59 -37.10 -3.14
CA LEU A 8 -4.19 -37.52 -3.01
C LEU A 8 -4.02 -38.85 -2.25
N GLY A 9 -5.12 -39.44 -1.74
CA GLY A 9 -5.12 -40.73 -1.05
C GLY A 9 -4.82 -40.65 0.45
N PHE A 10 -4.91 -39.48 1.06
CA PHE A 10 -4.77 -39.31 2.51
C PHE A 10 -6.12 -39.48 3.23
N ASP A 11 -6.09 -40.16 4.38
CA ASP A 11 -7.24 -40.29 5.28
C ASP A 11 -7.28 -39.09 6.24
N THR A 12 -8.35 -38.29 6.14
CA THR A 12 -8.57 -37.11 6.99
C THR A 12 -9.40 -37.41 8.24
N GLU A 13 -10.06 -38.55 8.31
CA GLU A 13 -10.91 -38.93 9.46
C GLU A 13 -10.11 -39.72 10.52
N ALA A 14 -9.25 -40.63 10.07
CA ALA A 14 -8.45 -41.48 10.95
C ALA A 14 -7.01 -41.66 10.43
N PRO A 15 -6.23 -40.57 10.29
CA PRO A 15 -4.83 -40.68 9.87
C PRO A 15 -4.02 -41.56 10.83
N ASP A 16 -3.42 -42.64 10.32
CA ASP A 16 -2.73 -43.66 11.13
C ASP A 16 -1.20 -43.65 10.99
N SER A 17 -0.64 -42.75 10.18
CA SER A 17 0.79 -42.63 9.96
C SER A 17 1.49 -41.75 11.01
N ALA A 18 2.76 -42.05 11.31
CA ALA A 18 3.58 -41.22 12.18
C ALA A 18 3.76 -39.78 11.64
N ALA A 19 3.80 -39.62 10.32
CA ALA A 19 3.90 -38.31 9.67
C ALA A 19 2.62 -37.47 9.89
N ALA A 20 1.45 -38.09 9.75
CA ALA A 20 0.19 -37.41 10.02
C ALA A 20 0.03 -37.08 11.52
N ALA A 21 0.46 -37.97 12.41
CA ALA A 21 0.50 -37.68 13.85
C ALA A 21 1.40 -36.48 14.18
N LEU A 22 2.57 -36.37 13.53
CA LEU A 22 3.45 -35.21 13.68
C LEU A 22 2.79 -33.93 13.13
N GLY A 23 2.19 -33.98 11.94
CA GLY A 23 1.48 -32.84 11.35
C GLY A 23 0.34 -32.34 12.25
N ASN A 24 -0.47 -33.26 12.78
CA ASN A 24 -1.54 -32.94 13.72
C ASN A 24 -1.01 -32.34 15.03
N HIS A 25 0.14 -32.83 15.52
CA HIS A 25 0.78 -32.27 16.70
C HIS A 25 1.26 -30.84 16.46
N ILE A 26 1.93 -30.57 15.34
CA ILE A 26 2.38 -29.22 14.95
C ILE A 26 1.18 -28.28 14.80
N ALA A 27 0.12 -28.73 14.11
CA ALA A 27 -1.10 -27.94 13.95
C ALA A 27 -1.73 -27.58 15.30
N GLN A 28 -1.81 -28.53 16.24
CA GLN A 28 -2.33 -28.26 17.57
C GLN A 28 -1.45 -27.27 18.37
N CYS A 29 -0.13 -27.32 18.21
CA CYS A 29 0.77 -26.34 18.81
C CYS A 29 0.49 -24.93 18.28
N TYR A 30 0.32 -24.76 16.97
CA TYR A 30 -0.03 -23.46 16.37
C TYR A 30 -1.41 -22.96 16.80
N ILE A 31 -2.43 -23.83 16.84
CA ILE A 31 -3.77 -23.47 17.35
C ILE A 31 -3.67 -22.99 18.81
N ASN A 32 -2.92 -23.70 19.65
CA ASN A 32 -2.75 -23.29 21.05
C ASN A 32 -1.99 -21.97 21.18
N PHE A 33 -1.02 -21.72 20.28
CA PHE A 33 -0.25 -20.48 20.23
C PHE A 33 -1.12 -19.28 19.83
N GLY A 34 -1.91 -19.38 18.76
CA GLY A 34 -2.80 -18.29 18.31
C GLY A 34 -3.85 -17.85 19.35
N LEU A 35 -4.22 -18.75 20.27
CA LEU A 35 -5.11 -18.42 21.40
C LEU A 35 -4.46 -17.53 22.48
N VAL A 36 -3.13 -17.42 22.49
CA VAL A 36 -2.36 -16.70 23.52
C VAL A 36 -1.34 -15.70 22.96
N ASP A 37 -1.23 -15.57 21.64
CA ASP A 37 -0.26 -14.72 20.94
C ASP A 37 -0.59 -13.21 20.98
N GLY A 38 -1.71 -12.81 21.57
CA GLY A 38 -2.15 -11.42 21.62
C GLY A 38 -3.09 -10.98 20.49
N SER A 39 -3.30 -11.81 19.45
CA SER A 39 -4.18 -11.53 18.30
C SER A 39 -5.67 -11.44 18.64
N ASN A 40 -6.06 -11.96 19.82
CA ASN A 40 -7.44 -12.08 20.25
C ASN A 40 -8.28 -13.04 19.37
N GLU A 41 -7.65 -14.10 18.84
CA GLU A 41 -8.29 -15.12 17.99
C GLU A 41 -9.58 -15.69 18.58
N ALA A 42 -9.59 -16.01 19.88
CA ALA A 42 -10.76 -16.57 20.57
C ALA A 42 -12.02 -15.67 20.52
N ASN A 43 -11.85 -14.38 20.24
CA ASN A 43 -12.93 -13.41 20.08
C ASN A 43 -12.99 -12.84 18.65
N GLU A 44 -12.57 -13.62 17.65
CA GLU A 44 -12.60 -13.26 16.23
C GLU A 44 -11.80 -11.98 15.93
N TYR A 45 -10.65 -11.79 16.60
CA TYR A 45 -9.74 -10.66 16.37
C TYR A 45 -10.35 -9.27 16.60
N ARG A 46 -11.48 -9.20 17.31
CA ARG A 46 -12.22 -7.94 17.55
C ARG A 46 -11.40 -6.96 18.38
N ASN A 47 -11.54 -5.67 18.09
CA ASN A 47 -10.97 -4.57 18.86
C ASN A 47 -11.50 -4.60 20.30
N ARG A 48 -10.62 -4.40 21.27
CA ARG A 48 -10.97 -4.39 22.71
C ARG A 48 -10.87 -3.00 23.32
N HIS A 49 -10.01 -2.16 22.78
CA HIS A 49 -9.62 -0.87 23.36
C HIS A 49 -9.84 0.28 22.39
N TYR A 50 -9.45 0.11 21.12
CA TYR A 50 -9.51 1.20 20.15
C TYR A 50 -10.95 1.62 19.83
N GLN A 51 -11.17 2.93 19.77
CA GLN A 51 -12.39 3.55 19.23
C GLN A 51 -11.99 4.77 18.37
N PRO A 52 -12.60 4.95 17.19
CA PRO A 52 -12.32 6.12 16.37
C PRO A 52 -12.80 7.40 17.06
N VAL A 53 -12.00 8.45 16.98
CA VAL A 53 -12.31 9.76 17.59
C VAL A 53 -13.15 10.65 16.68
N ASN A 54 -13.01 10.48 15.35
CA ASN A 54 -13.81 11.22 14.38
C ASN A 54 -15.09 10.44 14.01
N ALA A 55 -16.18 11.16 13.81
CA ALA A 55 -17.41 10.60 13.26
C ALA A 55 -17.21 10.13 11.81
N PRO A 56 -17.90 9.07 11.35
CA PRO A 56 -17.72 8.55 10.00
C PRO A 56 -18.01 9.60 8.91
N LEU A 57 -17.16 9.65 7.89
CA LEU A 57 -17.40 10.41 6.66
C LEU A 57 -18.32 9.60 5.73
N GLN A 58 -19.30 10.24 5.13
CA GLN A 58 -20.11 9.67 4.04
C GLN A 58 -19.63 10.25 2.72
N PRO A 59 -18.82 9.52 1.92
CA PRO A 59 -18.20 10.07 0.72
C PRO A 59 -19.19 10.59 -0.35
N GLU A 60 -20.43 10.09 -0.34
CA GLU A 60 -21.53 10.54 -1.22
C GLU A 60 -22.05 11.95 -0.89
N LEU A 61 -21.74 12.46 0.30
CA LEU A 61 -22.09 13.82 0.68
C LEU A 61 -20.88 14.75 0.45
N PRO A 62 -21.11 15.99 -0.04
CA PRO A 62 -20.05 16.97 -0.20
C PRO A 62 -19.39 17.34 1.14
N GLY A 63 -18.06 17.40 1.12
CA GLY A 63 -17.23 17.96 2.18
C GLY A 63 -16.92 16.98 3.31
N ASN A 64 -16.41 17.53 4.40
CA ASN A 64 -16.17 16.85 5.67
C ASN A 64 -16.45 17.81 6.86
N PRO A 65 -17.64 18.42 6.96
CA PRO A 65 -17.90 19.52 7.90
C PRO A 65 -17.99 19.09 9.37
N HIS A 66 -17.92 17.79 9.65
CA HIS A 66 -18.10 17.20 10.98
C HIS A 66 -16.81 16.59 11.54
N ILE A 67 -15.70 16.64 10.81
CA ILE A 67 -14.41 16.21 11.35
C ILE A 67 -14.01 17.13 12.49
N THR A 68 -13.44 16.54 13.55
CA THR A 68 -13.02 17.31 14.74
C THR A 68 -11.52 17.31 14.95
N LEU A 69 -10.83 16.25 14.52
CA LEU A 69 -9.39 16.10 14.66
C LEU A 69 -8.81 15.78 13.27
N LEU A 70 -8.20 16.79 12.64
CA LEU A 70 -7.70 16.71 11.26
C LEU A 70 -6.51 15.76 11.11
N ASP A 71 -5.82 15.40 12.20
CA ASP A 71 -4.69 14.48 12.14
C ASP A 71 -5.10 13.03 12.43
N ARG A 72 -6.37 12.78 12.79
CA ARG A 72 -6.84 11.48 13.26
C ARG A 72 -7.70 10.76 12.24
N TRP A 73 -7.60 9.44 12.20
CA TRP A 73 -8.35 8.59 11.29
C TRP A 73 -9.84 8.81 11.44
N GLN A 74 -10.52 8.71 10.32
CA GLN A 74 -11.96 8.87 10.21
C GLN A 74 -12.52 7.65 9.47
N PRO A 75 -13.44 6.89 10.08
CA PRO A 75 -14.11 5.80 9.39
C PRO A 75 -14.88 6.31 8.18
N LEU A 76 -15.03 5.47 7.15
CA LEU A 76 -15.96 5.75 6.05
C LEU A 76 -17.26 4.99 6.25
N SER A 77 -18.38 5.63 5.90
CA SER A 77 -19.70 5.02 5.80
C SER A 77 -20.13 5.00 4.33
N LEU A 78 -20.10 3.82 3.72
CA LEU A 78 -20.44 3.62 2.31
C LEU A 78 -21.86 3.08 2.16
N LEU A 79 -22.51 3.35 1.02
CA LEU A 79 -23.83 2.77 0.72
C LEU A 79 -23.76 1.25 0.59
N GLU A 80 -22.71 0.76 -0.06
CA GLU A 80 -22.32 -0.64 -0.16
C GLU A 80 -20.86 -0.74 0.26
N SER A 81 -20.53 -1.75 1.07
CA SER A 81 -19.16 -1.98 1.52
C SER A 81 -18.80 -3.45 1.39
N ILE A 82 -17.60 -3.70 0.85
CA ILE A 82 -17.01 -5.03 0.74
C ILE A 82 -15.66 -5.08 1.48
N ASP A 83 -15.25 -6.27 1.91
CA ASP A 83 -13.87 -6.51 2.36
C ASP A 83 -12.91 -6.67 1.18
N GLN A 84 -11.63 -6.85 1.49
CA GLN A 84 -10.56 -7.05 0.51
C GLN A 84 -10.83 -8.24 -0.43
N SER A 85 -11.55 -9.27 0.04
CA SER A 85 -11.92 -10.48 -0.71
C SER A 85 -13.28 -10.35 -1.41
N GLY A 86 -13.90 -9.16 -1.39
CA GLY A 86 -15.17 -8.89 -2.04
C GLY A 86 -16.42 -9.34 -1.28
N ASN A 87 -16.29 -9.77 -0.03
CA ASN A 87 -17.44 -10.16 0.78
C ASN A 87 -18.16 -8.91 1.30
N PRO A 88 -19.50 -8.85 1.26
CA PRO A 88 -20.25 -7.75 1.86
C PRO A 88 -19.98 -7.61 3.37
N VAL A 89 -19.72 -6.39 3.82
CA VAL A 89 -19.48 -6.05 5.22
C VAL A 89 -20.39 -4.91 5.70
N SER A 90 -20.27 -4.52 6.97
CA SER A 90 -20.93 -3.33 7.52
C SER A 90 -20.64 -2.10 6.67
N ALA A 91 -21.65 -1.26 6.44
CA ALA A 91 -21.51 0.03 5.76
C ALA A 91 -20.44 0.94 6.40
N THR A 92 -20.24 0.81 7.71
CA THR A 92 -19.15 1.45 8.46
C THR A 92 -18.31 0.36 9.11
N PRO A 93 -17.30 -0.20 8.42
CA PRO A 93 -16.41 -1.19 8.99
C PRO A 93 -15.60 -0.59 10.16
N ALA A 94 -15.36 -1.40 11.18
CA ALA A 94 -14.46 -1.03 12.27
C ALA A 94 -13.00 -1.00 11.79
N PHE A 95 -12.12 -0.31 12.53
CA PHE A 95 -10.68 -0.38 12.28
C PHE A 95 -10.23 -1.85 12.35
N LEU A 96 -9.61 -2.36 11.28
CA LEU A 96 -9.02 -3.71 11.26
C LEU A 96 -7.67 -3.75 12.00
N GLY A 97 -7.64 -4.42 13.15
CA GLY A 97 -6.39 -4.72 13.89
C GLY A 97 -5.65 -3.54 14.51
N PRO A 98 -6.28 -2.48 15.07
CA PRO A 98 -5.56 -1.36 15.68
C PRO A 98 -4.66 -1.77 16.86
N GLU A 99 -4.84 -2.97 17.39
CA GLU A 99 -4.10 -3.53 18.53
C GLU A 99 -3.04 -4.56 18.08
N TRP A 100 -2.86 -4.77 16.76
CA TRP A 100 -2.06 -5.86 16.21
C TRP A 100 -0.56 -5.75 16.49
N GLY A 101 -0.08 -4.56 16.85
CA GLY A 101 1.30 -4.38 17.31
C GLY A 101 1.65 -5.17 18.58
N ALA A 102 0.65 -5.59 19.36
CA ALA A 102 0.82 -6.40 20.57
C ALA A 102 0.77 -7.93 20.31
N VAL A 103 0.77 -8.36 19.05
CA VAL A 103 0.87 -9.78 18.69
C VAL A 103 2.32 -10.25 18.83
N GLU A 104 2.51 -11.50 19.27
CA GLU A 104 3.81 -12.14 19.38
C GLU A 104 4.51 -12.16 18.01
N ALA A 105 5.72 -11.60 17.96
CA ALA A 105 6.50 -11.46 16.73
C ALA A 105 7.30 -12.72 16.39
N PHE A 106 7.79 -12.77 15.15
CA PHE A 106 8.70 -13.79 14.68
C PHE A 106 10.16 -13.43 15.00
N ALA A 107 10.67 -12.33 14.44
CA ALA A 107 12.06 -11.89 14.57
C ALA A 107 12.23 -10.56 15.32
N LEU A 108 11.17 -9.76 15.45
CA LEU A 108 11.24 -8.48 16.15
C LEU A 108 11.61 -8.65 17.63
N GLN A 109 12.54 -7.83 18.12
CA GLN A 109 13.04 -7.90 19.48
C GLN A 109 12.49 -6.77 20.36
N SER A 110 12.70 -6.88 21.67
CA SER A 110 12.28 -5.86 22.63
C SER A 110 13.07 -4.56 22.50
N GLU A 111 14.28 -4.64 21.97
CA GLU A 111 15.19 -3.52 21.71
C GLU A 111 14.70 -2.64 20.56
N ASP A 112 13.94 -3.21 19.62
CA ASP A 112 13.33 -2.51 18.49
C ASP A 112 12.02 -1.82 18.87
N ARG A 113 11.52 -2.07 20.09
CA ARG A 113 10.18 -1.70 20.54
C ARG A 113 10.16 -0.41 21.35
N VAL A 114 9.26 0.48 20.97
CA VAL A 114 8.81 1.61 21.78
C VAL A 114 7.39 1.33 22.28
N GLU A 115 7.18 1.53 23.58
CA GLU A 115 5.89 1.30 24.25
C GLU A 115 5.17 2.63 24.51
N HIS A 116 3.91 2.70 24.10
CA HIS A 116 3.06 3.85 24.32
C HIS A 116 1.74 3.44 24.97
N VAL A 117 1.15 4.29 25.81
CA VAL A 117 -0.12 3.99 26.48
C VAL A 117 -1.19 4.99 26.11
N ARG A 118 -2.35 4.50 25.64
CA ARG A 118 -3.57 5.29 25.41
C ARG A 118 -4.79 4.50 25.85
N ASP A 119 -5.66 5.15 26.61
CA ASP A 119 -6.92 4.58 27.11
C ASP A 119 -6.76 3.23 27.83
N GLY A 120 -5.63 3.06 28.53
CA GLY A 120 -5.33 1.84 29.30
C GLY A 120 -4.84 0.66 28.47
N PHE A 121 -4.58 0.85 27.17
CA PHE A 121 -3.92 -0.14 26.31
C PHE A 121 -2.49 0.31 25.99
N GLU A 122 -1.58 -0.65 25.96
CA GLU A 122 -0.18 -0.46 25.60
C GLU A 122 -0.01 -0.82 24.11
N TYR A 123 0.31 0.19 23.31
CA TYR A 123 0.67 0.04 21.90
C TYR A 123 2.17 -0.20 21.81
N TRP A 124 2.54 -1.27 21.13
CA TRP A 124 3.93 -1.64 20.84
C TRP A 124 4.27 -1.24 19.41
N LEU A 125 5.30 -0.42 19.26
CA LEU A 125 5.79 0.04 17.97
C LEU A 125 7.21 -0.49 17.79
N HIS A 126 7.33 -1.55 17.01
CA HIS A 126 8.62 -2.07 16.58
C HIS A 126 9.10 -1.28 15.36
N HIS A 127 10.39 -0.93 15.35
CA HIS A 127 10.99 -0.09 14.31
C HIS A 127 10.22 1.23 14.13
N ASP A 128 9.86 1.88 15.25
CA ASP A 128 9.02 3.08 15.26
C ASP A 128 9.65 4.22 14.43
N PRO A 129 8.99 4.66 13.34
CA PRO A 129 9.50 5.73 12.48
C PRO A 129 9.33 7.13 13.10
N GLY A 130 8.66 7.23 14.25
CA GLY A 130 8.30 8.49 14.88
C GLY A 130 7.00 9.10 14.33
N ALA A 131 6.59 10.22 14.92
CA ALA A 131 5.30 10.82 14.60
C ALA A 131 5.27 11.44 13.18
N PRO A 132 4.17 11.25 12.42
CA PRO A 132 4.00 11.91 11.13
C PRO A 132 3.80 13.44 11.30
N PRO A 133 3.99 14.22 10.21
CA PRO A 133 3.58 15.61 10.16
C PRO A 133 2.10 15.79 10.56
N THR A 134 1.75 16.91 11.16
CA THR A 134 0.37 17.24 11.57
C THR A 134 0.01 18.65 11.13
N ILE A 135 -1.28 18.93 10.95
CA ILE A 135 -1.76 20.22 10.46
C ILE A 135 -1.39 21.39 11.39
N HIS A 136 -1.26 21.14 12.70
CA HIS A 136 -0.86 22.14 13.70
C HIS A 136 0.57 21.96 14.22
N GLY A 137 1.33 21.03 13.62
CA GLY A 137 2.71 20.73 13.98
C GLY A 137 3.74 21.63 13.29
N THR A 138 5.02 21.43 13.64
CA THR A 138 6.14 22.15 13.01
C THR A 138 6.32 21.82 11.53
N LEU A 139 5.77 20.69 11.08
CA LEU A 139 5.80 20.19 9.70
C LEU A 139 4.46 20.38 8.98
N THR A 140 3.66 21.37 9.38
CA THR A 140 2.34 21.66 8.77
C THR A 140 2.38 21.85 7.25
N GLU A 141 3.45 22.47 6.72
CA GLU A 141 3.57 22.65 5.27
C GLU A 141 3.85 21.33 4.55
N THR A 142 4.61 20.43 5.16
CA THR A 142 4.79 19.06 4.65
C THR A 142 3.48 18.29 4.69
N TYR A 143 2.70 18.40 5.79
CA TYR A 143 1.37 17.79 5.90
C TYR A 143 0.49 18.21 4.71
N LYS A 144 0.36 19.53 4.51
CA LYS A 144 -0.49 20.10 3.45
C LYS A 144 -0.02 19.70 2.05
N TRP A 145 1.29 19.81 1.78
CA TRP A 145 1.89 19.39 0.52
C TRP A 145 1.63 17.91 0.24
N ALA A 146 1.87 17.03 1.22
CA ALA A 146 1.78 15.59 1.03
C ALA A 146 0.36 15.14 0.67
N PHE A 147 -0.67 15.73 1.29
CA PHE A 147 -2.06 15.46 0.93
C PHE A 147 -2.47 16.13 -0.39
N ALA A 148 -2.09 17.39 -0.62
CA ALA A 148 -2.36 18.07 -1.89
C ALA A 148 -1.77 17.32 -3.09
N LEU A 149 -0.56 16.77 -2.96
CA LEU A 149 0.10 15.95 -3.97
C LEU A 149 -0.76 14.78 -4.40
N VAL A 150 -1.49 14.14 -3.49
CA VAL A 150 -2.40 13.03 -3.83
C VAL A 150 -3.49 13.49 -4.81
N SER A 151 -4.09 14.66 -4.59
CA SER A 151 -5.06 15.21 -5.56
C SER A 151 -4.42 15.60 -6.89
N MET A 152 -3.18 16.09 -6.88
CA MET A 152 -2.47 16.44 -8.11
C MET A 152 -2.11 15.19 -8.92
N TRP A 153 -1.68 14.11 -8.28
CA TRP A 153 -1.40 12.85 -8.96
C TRP A 153 -2.67 12.18 -9.50
N SER A 154 -3.83 12.47 -8.92
CA SER A 154 -5.12 12.06 -9.49
C SER A 154 -5.38 12.69 -10.87
N SER A 155 -4.76 13.82 -11.20
CA SER A 155 -4.83 14.40 -12.55
C SER A 155 -4.14 13.56 -13.63
N HIS A 156 -3.27 12.63 -13.22
CA HIS A 156 -2.48 11.79 -14.13
C HIS A 156 -3.28 10.62 -14.70
N LEU A 157 -4.52 10.41 -14.26
CA LEU A 157 -5.32 9.21 -14.58
C LEU A 157 -6.08 9.30 -15.91
N ASP A 158 -5.90 10.39 -16.69
CA ASP A 158 -6.53 10.52 -18.01
C ASP A 158 -5.59 10.02 -19.11
N THR A 159 -6.08 9.09 -19.94
CA THR A 159 -5.35 8.58 -21.11
C THR A 159 -5.15 9.65 -22.20
N ARG A 160 -5.89 10.75 -22.12
CA ARG A 160 -5.91 11.83 -23.12
C ARG A 160 -5.08 13.04 -22.70
N ASP A 161 -4.38 12.99 -21.56
CA ASP A 161 -3.48 14.07 -21.13
C ASP A 161 -2.28 14.27 -22.09
N GLY A 162 -2.03 13.29 -22.96
CA GLY A 162 -0.99 13.32 -23.99
C GLY A 162 0.42 13.05 -23.46
N VAL A 163 0.56 12.73 -22.17
CA VAL A 163 1.85 12.43 -21.54
C VAL A 163 2.18 10.95 -21.77
N MET A 164 3.33 10.70 -22.38
CA MET A 164 3.87 9.37 -22.59
C MET A 164 5.05 9.13 -21.65
N MET A 165 5.13 7.94 -21.05
CA MET A 165 6.16 7.55 -20.09
C MET A 165 6.81 6.24 -20.52
N ASP A 166 8.13 6.16 -20.42
CA ASP A 166 8.84 4.88 -20.52
C ASP A 166 8.74 4.14 -19.17
N ILE A 167 8.01 3.03 -19.16
CA ILE A 167 7.74 2.24 -17.95
C ILE A 167 8.66 1.03 -17.79
N SER A 168 9.68 0.92 -18.64
CA SER A 168 10.66 -0.18 -18.57
C SER A 168 11.74 0.09 -17.51
N PRO A 169 12.55 -0.94 -17.16
CA PRO A 169 13.70 -0.74 -16.29
C PRO A 169 14.77 0.19 -16.88
N ALA A 170 14.69 0.58 -18.16
CA ALA A 170 15.58 1.59 -18.72
C ALA A 170 15.39 2.98 -18.06
N SER A 171 14.19 3.25 -17.54
CA SER A 171 13.80 4.56 -16.99
C SER A 171 13.27 4.50 -15.55
N ILE A 172 12.66 3.38 -15.13
CA ILE A 172 12.08 3.21 -13.78
C ILE A 172 12.93 2.26 -12.94
N GLY A 173 13.07 2.55 -11.64
CA GLY A 173 13.83 1.75 -10.69
C GLY A 173 15.24 2.29 -10.47
N ASN A 174 16.11 1.45 -9.89
CA ASN A 174 17.50 1.81 -9.55
C ASN A 174 17.60 3.02 -8.60
N ILE A 175 16.75 3.05 -7.57
CA ILE A 175 16.78 4.13 -6.57
C ILE A 175 18.06 4.03 -5.74
N GLN A 176 18.83 5.12 -5.71
CA GLN A 176 20.15 5.16 -5.07
C GLN A 176 20.09 5.39 -3.56
N SER A 177 19.10 6.14 -3.09
CA SER A 177 18.94 6.49 -1.68
C SER A 177 17.52 6.93 -1.36
N TYR A 178 17.07 6.64 -0.15
CA TYR A 178 15.79 7.09 0.39
C TYR A 178 15.96 8.29 1.32
N PRO A 179 15.09 9.32 1.25
CA PRO A 179 15.09 10.39 2.23
C PRO A 179 14.64 9.90 3.60
N THR A 180 15.30 10.34 4.66
CA THR A 180 14.98 9.99 6.05
C THR A 180 14.31 11.13 6.81
N GLN A 181 14.23 12.31 6.22
CA GLN A 181 13.54 13.48 6.78
C GLN A 181 12.38 13.87 5.86
N PHE A 182 11.24 14.21 6.46
CA PHE A 182 10.02 14.53 5.73
C PHE A 182 10.17 15.74 4.79
N GLU A 183 11.02 16.69 5.16
CA GLU A 183 11.30 17.91 4.40
C GLU A 183 12.04 17.64 3.08
N ASP A 184 12.70 16.48 2.95
CA ASP A 184 13.41 16.08 1.73
C ASP A 184 12.50 15.35 0.73
N TYR A 185 11.26 15.00 1.13
CA TYR A 185 10.35 14.20 0.30
C TYR A 185 10.00 14.88 -1.04
N PRO A 186 9.84 16.22 -1.13
CA PRO A 186 9.63 16.89 -2.41
C PRO A 186 10.79 16.75 -3.41
N GLN A 187 12.00 16.38 -2.97
CA GLN A 187 13.13 16.10 -3.86
C GLN A 187 13.08 14.65 -4.39
N PHE A 188 12.45 13.75 -3.65
CA PHE A 188 12.30 12.35 -4.02
C PHE A 188 11.05 12.13 -4.87
N TYR A 189 9.89 12.64 -4.45
CA TYR A 189 8.62 12.51 -5.17
C TYR A 189 8.40 13.70 -6.09
N ASN A 190 8.26 13.44 -7.39
CA ASN A 190 7.98 14.52 -8.33
C ASN A 190 6.53 15.00 -8.17
N THR A 191 6.37 16.19 -7.59
CA THR A 191 5.06 16.73 -7.21
C THR A 191 4.10 16.85 -8.40
N LEU A 192 4.58 17.29 -9.57
CA LEU A 192 3.72 17.58 -10.73
C LEU A 192 3.83 16.55 -11.85
N ALA A 193 4.99 15.95 -12.07
CA ALA A 193 5.15 14.95 -13.14
C ALA A 193 4.69 13.55 -12.71
N GLY A 194 4.64 13.29 -11.40
CA GLY A 194 4.46 11.95 -10.85
C GLY A 194 5.76 11.14 -10.82
N GLY A 195 5.75 10.03 -10.11
CA GLY A 195 6.91 9.16 -9.95
C GLY A 195 7.90 9.65 -8.88
N ASP A 196 9.09 9.05 -8.89
CA ASP A 196 10.13 9.25 -7.88
C ASP A 196 11.52 9.52 -8.49
N ALA A 197 12.56 9.40 -7.67
CA ALA A 197 13.96 9.58 -8.02
C ALA A 197 14.58 8.41 -8.82
N SER A 198 13.76 7.60 -9.49
CA SER A 198 14.21 6.52 -10.38
C SER A 198 15.29 6.99 -11.36
N ALA A 199 16.36 6.20 -11.46
CA ALA A 199 17.47 6.43 -12.38
C ALA A 199 17.44 5.50 -13.59
N GLY A 200 16.74 4.37 -13.47
CA GLY A 200 16.75 3.30 -14.46
C GLY A 200 18.11 2.58 -14.58
N TYR A 201 18.14 1.55 -15.41
CA TYR A 201 19.28 0.69 -15.67
C TYR A 201 19.68 0.77 -17.15
N PRO A 202 20.97 0.99 -17.46
CA PRO A 202 21.40 1.06 -18.85
C PRO A 202 21.43 -0.31 -19.53
N VAL A 203 21.68 -1.39 -18.78
CA VAL A 203 21.82 -2.77 -19.29
C VAL A 203 21.26 -3.78 -18.31
N ASN A 204 20.72 -4.88 -18.82
CA ASN A 204 20.40 -6.07 -18.03
C ASN A 204 21.72 -6.78 -17.66
N PRO A 205 21.99 -7.04 -16.38
CA PRO A 205 23.27 -7.59 -15.92
C PRO A 205 23.48 -9.06 -16.33
N VAL A 206 22.41 -9.79 -16.61
CA VAL A 206 22.46 -11.22 -16.99
C VAL A 206 22.69 -11.37 -18.50
N THR A 207 22.03 -10.57 -19.32
CA THR A 207 22.14 -10.66 -20.79
C THR A 207 23.24 -9.77 -21.36
N GLY A 208 23.61 -8.69 -20.68
CA GLY A 208 24.53 -7.66 -21.16
C GLY A 208 23.92 -6.70 -22.18
N GLU A 209 22.63 -6.86 -22.52
CA GLU A 209 21.92 -6.03 -23.48
C GLU A 209 21.20 -4.85 -22.80
N PRO A 210 21.01 -3.71 -23.48
CA PRO A 210 20.19 -2.62 -22.96
C PRO A 210 18.74 -3.04 -22.68
N TYR A 211 18.14 -2.52 -21.60
CA TYR A 211 16.69 -2.65 -21.42
C TYR A 211 15.96 -1.91 -22.55
N ALA A 212 14.99 -2.58 -23.17
CA ALA A 212 14.21 -1.98 -24.25
C ALA A 212 13.17 -1.02 -23.66
N PRO A 213 13.14 0.26 -24.10
CA PRO A 213 12.12 1.21 -23.66
C PRO A 213 10.70 0.74 -23.99
N GLN A 214 9.77 1.00 -23.08
CA GLN A 214 8.34 0.69 -23.23
C GLN A 214 7.54 1.96 -22.97
N VAL A 215 7.24 2.70 -24.05
CA VAL A 215 6.58 4.01 -23.96
C VAL A 215 5.06 3.85 -24.04
N VAL A 216 4.36 4.18 -22.95
CA VAL A 216 2.89 4.06 -22.83
C VAL A 216 2.26 5.36 -22.32
N PRO A 217 0.94 5.58 -22.50
CA PRO A 217 0.25 6.73 -21.89
C PRO A 217 0.37 6.68 -20.37
N ARG A 218 0.73 7.79 -19.74
CA ARG A 218 0.88 7.88 -18.27
C ARG A 218 -0.42 7.52 -17.55
N GLY A 219 -1.57 7.94 -18.08
CA GLY A 219 -2.88 7.59 -17.53
C GLY A 219 -3.21 6.11 -17.57
N ASP A 220 -2.73 5.37 -18.57
CA ASP A 220 -2.88 3.91 -18.55
C ASP A 220 -1.97 3.29 -17.49
N TYR A 221 -0.70 3.70 -17.43
CA TYR A 221 0.25 3.18 -16.45
C TYR A 221 -0.20 3.42 -15.01
N ALA A 222 -0.60 4.65 -14.67
CA ALA A 222 -0.99 5.02 -13.30
C ALA A 222 -2.24 4.26 -12.83
N ARG A 223 -3.24 4.08 -13.71
CA ARG A 223 -4.46 3.31 -13.42
C ARG A 223 -4.16 1.82 -13.26
N VAL A 224 -3.42 1.22 -14.20
CA VAL A 224 -2.98 -0.18 -14.13
C VAL A 224 -2.19 -0.43 -12.85
N LEU A 225 -1.26 0.46 -12.52
CA LEU A 225 -0.44 0.32 -11.34
C LEU A 225 -1.26 0.39 -10.05
N ALA A 226 -2.22 1.32 -9.98
CA ALA A 226 -3.10 1.48 -8.83
C ALA A 226 -3.98 0.24 -8.58
N GLU A 227 -4.43 -0.45 -9.64
CA GLU A 227 -5.25 -1.67 -9.53
C GLU A 227 -4.42 -2.94 -9.32
N PHE A 228 -3.28 -3.09 -10.01
CA PHE A 228 -2.41 -4.26 -9.89
C PHE A 228 -1.92 -4.47 -8.46
N TRP A 229 -1.50 -3.39 -7.79
CA TRP A 229 -1.05 -3.42 -6.39
C TRP A 229 -2.15 -3.08 -5.38
N ALA A 230 -3.43 -3.04 -5.81
CA ALA A 230 -4.56 -2.95 -4.87
C ALA A 230 -4.95 -4.30 -4.29
N ASP A 231 -4.53 -5.39 -4.92
CA ASP A 231 -4.65 -6.73 -4.37
C ASP A 231 -6.11 -7.09 -4.03
N GLY A 232 -7.03 -6.75 -4.94
CA GLY A 232 -8.48 -6.78 -4.78
C GLY A 232 -9.12 -8.18 -4.64
N PRO A 233 -10.47 -8.28 -4.77
CA PRO A 233 -11.26 -9.45 -4.36
C PRO A 233 -10.85 -10.81 -4.91
N GLU A 234 -10.29 -10.83 -6.12
CA GLU A 234 -9.92 -12.05 -6.83
C GLU A 234 -8.41 -12.33 -6.79
N SER A 235 -7.64 -11.57 -6.01
CA SER A 235 -6.21 -11.79 -5.79
C SER A 235 -5.89 -12.06 -4.32
N GLU A 236 -4.64 -12.42 -4.06
CA GLU A 236 -4.08 -12.46 -2.73
C GLU A 236 -4.02 -11.05 -2.13
N THR A 237 -3.97 -10.95 -0.79
CA THR A 237 -3.65 -9.69 -0.10
C THR A 237 -2.19 -9.29 -0.34
N PRO A 238 -1.75 -8.06 0.01
CA PRO A 238 -0.37 -7.62 -0.24
C PRO A 238 0.74 -8.58 0.21
N PRO A 239 0.72 -9.18 1.42
CA PRO A 239 1.73 -10.18 1.77
C PRO A 239 1.64 -11.44 0.89
N GLY A 240 0.44 -11.84 0.48
CA GLY A 240 0.22 -13.00 -0.39
C GLY A 240 0.69 -12.78 -1.83
N HIS A 241 0.59 -11.58 -2.37
CA HIS A 241 1.16 -11.22 -3.68
C HIS A 241 2.68 -11.54 -3.72
N TRP A 242 3.40 -11.24 -2.64
CA TRP A 242 4.83 -11.57 -2.57
C TRP A 242 5.12 -13.07 -2.52
N PHE A 243 4.18 -13.91 -2.07
CA PHE A 243 4.28 -15.36 -2.23
C PHE A 243 4.05 -15.81 -3.68
N VAL A 244 3.17 -15.14 -4.43
CA VAL A 244 3.02 -15.37 -5.88
C VAL A 244 4.34 -15.07 -6.57
N ILE A 245 4.95 -13.91 -6.29
CA ILE A 245 6.27 -13.53 -6.83
C ILE A 245 7.35 -14.55 -6.42
N LEU A 246 7.36 -15.01 -5.16
CA LEU A 246 8.28 -16.06 -4.72
C LEU A 246 8.10 -17.34 -5.55
N ASN A 247 6.87 -17.76 -5.81
CA ASN A 247 6.60 -18.95 -6.61
C ASN A 247 7.05 -18.77 -8.07
N GLU A 248 6.80 -17.61 -8.67
CA GLU A 248 7.29 -17.29 -10.02
C GLU A 248 8.82 -17.36 -10.10
N VAL A 249 9.51 -16.82 -9.10
CA VAL A 249 10.97 -16.91 -8.98
C VAL A 249 11.39 -18.37 -8.82
N ASN A 250 10.73 -19.15 -7.97
CA ASN A 250 11.07 -20.56 -7.75
C ASN A 250 10.92 -21.41 -9.01
N ASP A 251 9.88 -21.15 -9.80
CA ASP A 251 9.57 -21.88 -11.04
C ASP A 251 10.40 -21.41 -12.24
N HIS A 252 11.06 -20.25 -12.14
CA HIS A 252 11.85 -19.71 -13.22
C HIS A 252 13.07 -20.61 -13.54
N PRO A 253 13.32 -20.96 -14.81
CA PRO A 253 14.35 -21.93 -15.20
C PRO A 253 15.80 -21.49 -14.92
N LEU A 254 16.02 -20.19 -14.71
CA LEU A 254 17.33 -19.63 -14.34
C LEU A 254 17.54 -19.50 -12.83
N SER A 255 16.55 -19.85 -12.02
CA SER A 255 16.67 -19.81 -10.56
C SER A 255 17.50 -20.96 -10.04
N THR A 256 18.18 -20.73 -8.91
CA THR A 256 18.93 -21.77 -8.20
C THR A 256 18.43 -21.87 -6.77
N ARG A 257 18.24 -23.10 -6.28
CA ARG A 257 17.80 -23.35 -4.90
C ARG A 257 19.00 -23.34 -3.96
N ARG A 258 19.63 -22.18 -3.77
CA ARG A 258 20.75 -22.00 -2.83
C ARG A 258 20.36 -20.95 -1.82
N PHE A 259 20.24 -21.36 -0.56
CA PHE A 259 19.93 -20.41 0.50
C PHE A 259 21.06 -19.40 0.61
N ALA A 260 20.73 -18.10 0.56
CA ALA A 260 21.68 -17.01 0.48
C ALA A 260 22.54 -16.97 -0.80
N GLY A 261 22.11 -17.65 -1.87
CA GLY A 261 22.87 -17.77 -3.12
C GLY A 261 24.17 -18.58 -3.01
N VAL A 262 24.44 -19.21 -1.87
CA VAL A 262 25.70 -19.91 -1.57
C VAL A 262 25.48 -21.37 -1.18
N GLY A 263 26.57 -22.14 -1.16
CA GLY A 263 26.53 -23.54 -0.75
C GLY A 263 25.96 -24.51 -1.80
N PRO A 264 25.66 -25.76 -1.41
CA PRO A 264 25.10 -26.76 -2.30
C PRO A 264 23.65 -26.43 -2.67
N GLU A 265 23.20 -26.96 -3.80
CA GLU A 265 21.79 -26.89 -4.16
C GLU A 265 20.93 -27.66 -3.17
N LEU A 266 19.87 -27.03 -2.68
CA LEU A 266 18.86 -27.64 -1.84
C LEU A 266 17.87 -28.43 -2.69
N GLY A 267 17.32 -29.48 -2.10
CA GLY A 267 16.16 -30.16 -2.65
C GLY A 267 14.93 -29.25 -2.67
N ALA A 268 13.97 -29.51 -3.55
CA ALA A 268 12.77 -28.69 -3.72
C ALA A 268 12.03 -28.45 -2.40
N LEU A 269 11.71 -29.52 -1.66
CA LEU A 269 11.01 -29.41 -0.38
C LEU A 269 11.77 -28.59 0.67
N GLU A 270 13.09 -28.77 0.76
CA GLU A 270 13.89 -28.01 1.72
C GLU A 270 13.92 -26.52 1.37
N TRP A 271 14.06 -26.19 0.08
CA TRP A 271 14.01 -24.83 -0.41
C TRP A 271 12.65 -24.18 -0.13
N GLU A 272 11.56 -24.85 -0.48
CA GLU A 272 10.19 -24.35 -0.28
C GLU A 272 9.90 -24.09 1.20
N VAL A 273 10.26 -25.01 2.08
CA VAL A 273 10.07 -24.81 3.53
C VAL A 273 10.88 -23.60 4.02
N LYS A 274 12.16 -23.49 3.62
CA LYS A 274 13.00 -22.37 4.06
C LYS A 274 12.53 -21.03 3.50
N SER A 275 12.15 -20.98 2.22
CA SER A 275 11.71 -19.74 1.58
C SER A 275 10.38 -19.25 2.14
N TYR A 276 9.38 -20.13 2.28
CA TYR A 276 8.09 -19.78 2.85
C TYR A 276 8.18 -19.42 4.33
N PHE A 277 8.99 -20.15 5.11
CA PHE A 277 9.19 -19.83 6.53
C PHE A 277 9.81 -18.45 6.71
N THR A 278 10.83 -18.13 5.92
CA THR A 278 11.52 -16.84 6.00
C THR A 278 10.62 -15.69 5.54
N LEU A 279 9.97 -15.83 4.38
CA LEU A 279 9.07 -14.78 3.86
C LEU A 279 7.83 -14.62 4.75
N GLY A 280 7.24 -15.72 5.23
CA GLY A 280 6.09 -15.69 6.13
C GLY A 280 6.39 -15.01 7.46
N GLY A 281 7.56 -15.28 8.05
CA GLY A 281 8.03 -14.58 9.24
C GLY A 281 8.16 -13.07 9.00
N ALA A 282 8.77 -12.66 7.88
CA ALA A 282 8.89 -11.26 7.53
C ALA A 282 7.54 -10.58 7.28
N MET A 283 6.59 -11.26 6.62
CA MET A 283 5.24 -10.73 6.42
C MET A 283 4.49 -10.59 7.74
N HIS A 284 4.64 -11.54 8.67
CA HIS A 284 4.04 -11.44 10.00
C HIS A 284 4.56 -10.23 10.77
N ASP A 285 5.89 -10.05 10.80
CA ASP A 285 6.52 -8.93 11.50
C ASP A 285 6.24 -7.58 10.84
N ALA A 286 6.16 -7.54 9.50
CA ALA A 286 5.75 -6.35 8.78
C ALA A 286 4.31 -5.93 9.15
N ALA A 287 3.41 -6.88 9.38
CA ALA A 287 2.06 -6.59 9.86
C ALA A 287 2.09 -6.03 11.29
N ILE A 288 2.84 -6.64 12.20
CA ILE A 288 2.97 -6.20 13.60
C ILE A 288 3.48 -4.76 13.66
N SER A 289 4.61 -4.47 13.00
CA SER A 289 5.20 -3.13 13.03
C SER A 289 4.30 -2.08 12.37
N ALA A 290 3.76 -2.37 11.19
CA ALA A 290 2.90 -1.41 10.48
C ALA A 290 1.58 -1.16 11.23
N TRP A 291 0.92 -2.19 11.76
CA TRP A 291 -0.33 -2.00 12.50
C TRP A 291 -0.12 -1.45 13.92
N GLY A 292 1.02 -1.71 14.56
CA GLY A 292 1.43 -1.01 15.78
C GLY A 292 1.49 0.50 15.56
N ALA A 293 2.17 0.94 14.49
CA ALA A 293 2.22 2.34 14.08
C ALA A 293 0.83 2.89 13.73
N LYS A 294 0.04 2.18 12.91
CA LYS A 294 -1.31 2.60 12.52
C LYS A 294 -2.26 2.75 13.71
N GLY A 295 -2.22 1.82 14.66
CA GLY A 295 -3.05 1.87 15.86
C GLY A 295 -2.69 3.03 16.79
N TRP A 296 -1.39 3.28 16.97
CA TRP A 296 -0.91 4.35 17.83
C TRP A 296 -1.08 5.74 17.20
N TYR A 297 -0.51 5.96 16.02
CA TYR A 297 -0.56 7.26 15.37
C TYR A 297 -1.97 7.60 14.90
N ASP A 298 -2.78 6.57 14.57
CA ASP A 298 -4.18 6.71 14.21
C ASP A 298 -4.39 7.82 13.17
N TYR A 299 -3.51 7.85 12.16
CA TYR A 299 -3.34 8.97 11.26
C TYR A 299 -4.39 9.02 10.14
N ILE A 300 -4.78 10.23 9.75
CA ILE A 300 -5.82 10.51 8.77
C ILE A 300 -5.50 9.98 7.34
N ARG A 301 -6.54 9.72 6.55
CA ARG A 301 -6.45 9.31 5.13
C ARG A 301 -6.68 10.48 4.17
N PRO A 302 -6.19 10.41 2.91
CA PRO A 302 -6.31 11.52 1.95
C PRO A 302 -7.72 12.04 1.71
N ILE A 303 -8.73 11.18 1.54
CA ILE A 303 -10.11 11.63 1.30
C ILE A 303 -10.63 12.52 2.44
N SER A 304 -10.37 12.13 3.69
CA SER A 304 -10.78 12.89 4.87
C SER A 304 -9.99 14.20 4.99
N ALA A 305 -8.67 14.15 4.81
CA ALA A 305 -7.80 15.32 4.94
C ALA A 305 -8.05 16.36 3.85
N LEU A 306 -8.13 15.95 2.58
CA LEU A 306 -8.38 16.84 1.43
C LEU A 306 -9.73 17.53 1.55
N ARG A 307 -10.80 16.79 1.84
CA ARG A 307 -12.14 17.37 2.00
C ARG A 307 -12.21 18.31 3.22
N ALA A 308 -11.57 17.94 4.33
CA ALA A 308 -11.52 18.79 5.52
C ALA A 308 -10.77 20.11 5.28
N MET A 309 -9.59 20.05 4.64
CA MET A 309 -8.83 21.24 4.28
C MET A 309 -9.58 22.10 3.27
N ALA A 310 -10.24 21.49 2.29
CA ALA A 310 -11.03 22.21 1.28
C ALA A 310 -12.25 22.94 1.87
N ASP A 311 -12.93 22.34 2.86
CA ASP A 311 -14.05 22.97 3.58
C ASP A 311 -13.60 24.24 4.34
N LEU A 312 -12.35 24.27 4.81
CA LEU A 312 -11.75 25.44 5.44
C LEU A 312 -11.35 26.52 4.43
N GLY A 313 -11.05 26.12 3.19
CA GLY A 313 -10.64 27.01 2.09
C GLY A 313 -9.17 26.79 1.71
N GLN A 314 -8.48 27.86 1.30
CA GLN A 314 -7.09 27.80 0.80
C GLN A 314 -6.08 28.40 1.76
N SER A 315 -4.83 27.91 1.75
CA SER A 315 -3.76 28.37 2.66
C SER A 315 -2.59 29.11 1.99
N SER A 316 -2.61 29.31 0.67
CA SER A 316 -1.48 29.87 -0.08
C SER A 316 -1.39 31.40 -0.01
N ASP A 317 -2.52 32.11 -0.03
CA ASP A 317 -2.51 33.58 -0.08
C ASP A 317 -3.56 34.21 0.86
N PRO A 318 -3.15 34.92 1.93
CA PRO A 318 -4.07 35.58 2.86
C PRO A 318 -4.88 36.74 2.26
N VAL A 319 -4.55 37.21 1.05
CA VAL A 319 -5.33 38.26 0.37
C VAL A 319 -6.39 37.71 -0.58
N LEU A 320 -6.33 36.43 -0.95
CA LEU A 320 -7.34 35.78 -1.78
C LEU A 320 -8.58 35.38 -0.94
N PRO A 321 -9.76 35.24 -1.58
CA PRO A 321 -10.94 34.72 -0.91
C PRO A 321 -10.69 33.36 -0.24
N SER A 322 -11.54 33.04 0.74
CA SER A 322 -11.55 31.75 1.45
C SER A 322 -10.19 31.36 2.05
N TYR A 323 -9.37 32.33 2.46
CA TYR A 323 -8.13 32.01 3.14
C TYR A 323 -8.37 31.40 4.53
N HIS A 324 -7.70 30.30 4.82
CA HIS A 324 -7.59 29.70 6.14
C HIS A 324 -6.20 29.08 6.31
N ALA A 325 -5.59 29.27 7.49
CA ALA A 325 -4.22 28.78 7.74
C ALA A 325 -4.11 27.25 7.62
N ASP A 326 -5.18 26.53 7.98
CA ASP A 326 -5.29 25.06 7.86
C ASP A 326 -5.99 24.62 6.55
N GLY A 327 -6.16 25.53 5.60
CA GLY A 327 -6.72 25.23 4.29
C GLY A 327 -5.77 24.44 3.39
N ILE A 328 -6.24 24.10 2.20
CA ILE A 328 -5.45 23.41 1.18
C ILE A 328 -4.56 24.41 0.40
N PRO A 329 -3.30 24.08 0.09
CA PRO A 329 -2.46 24.96 -0.73
C PRO A 329 -2.99 24.99 -2.17
N LEU A 330 -3.10 26.19 -2.74
CA LEU A 330 -3.32 26.39 -4.17
C LEU A 330 -2.05 26.04 -4.95
N GLU A 331 -2.26 25.39 -6.10
CA GLU A 331 -1.25 25.07 -7.10
C GLU A 331 -1.86 25.37 -8.48
N PRO A 332 -1.34 26.35 -9.25
CA PRO A 332 -1.89 26.71 -10.55
C PRO A 332 -2.10 25.50 -11.46
N ASP A 333 -3.23 25.47 -12.18
CA ASP A 333 -3.63 24.36 -13.06
C ASP A 333 -4.00 23.03 -12.35
N TYR A 334 -3.85 22.92 -11.02
CA TYR A 334 -4.20 21.70 -10.27
C TYR A 334 -5.15 21.94 -9.10
N ILE A 335 -4.96 22.99 -8.31
CA ILE A 335 -5.76 23.32 -7.12
C ILE A 335 -6.02 24.83 -7.13
N GLU A 336 -7.28 25.20 -7.34
CA GLU A 336 -7.67 26.59 -7.59
C GLU A 336 -8.94 26.96 -6.82
N LEU A 337 -9.23 28.26 -6.76
CA LEU A 337 -10.55 28.74 -6.36
C LEU A 337 -11.47 28.77 -7.57
N VAL A 338 -12.74 28.41 -7.35
CA VAL A 338 -13.80 28.62 -8.32
C VAL A 338 -14.02 30.12 -8.51
N ALA A 339 -13.81 30.61 -9.74
CA ALA A 339 -13.96 32.01 -10.09
C ALA A 339 -15.38 32.36 -10.58
N GLU A 340 -15.70 33.65 -10.66
CA GLU A 340 -16.91 34.10 -11.35
C GLU A 340 -16.86 33.72 -12.83
N GLY A 341 -17.92 33.08 -13.34
CA GLY A 341 -17.99 32.57 -14.71
C GLY A 341 -17.35 31.20 -14.93
N ASP A 342 -16.77 30.59 -13.89
CA ASP A 342 -16.32 29.19 -13.90
C ASP A 342 -17.51 28.24 -14.11
N SER A 343 -17.33 27.14 -14.85
CA SER A 343 -18.39 26.14 -15.05
C SER A 343 -18.83 25.48 -13.75
N LEU A 344 -17.97 25.47 -12.73
CA LEU A 344 -18.28 24.97 -11.39
C LEU A 344 -18.93 26.01 -10.47
N ALA A 345 -19.06 27.29 -10.88
CA ALA A 345 -19.63 28.35 -10.04
C ALA A 345 -21.05 28.05 -9.55
N GLY A 346 -21.79 27.23 -10.30
CA GLY A 346 -23.20 26.91 -10.03
C GLY A 346 -24.15 27.97 -10.59
N PRO A 347 -25.46 27.66 -10.74
CA PRO A 347 -26.42 28.56 -11.38
C PRO A 347 -26.60 29.91 -10.65
N LEU A 348 -26.29 29.97 -9.36
CA LEU A 348 -26.40 31.17 -8.53
C LEU A 348 -25.04 31.68 -8.05
N GLY A 349 -23.93 31.11 -8.55
CA GLY A 349 -22.58 31.43 -8.08
C GLY A 349 -22.29 30.89 -6.67
N GLU A 350 -23.05 29.89 -6.20
CA GLU A 350 -22.97 29.34 -4.84
C GLU A 350 -21.61 28.67 -4.51
N ASN A 351 -20.85 28.30 -5.53
CA ASN A 351 -19.53 27.69 -5.36
C ASN A 351 -18.37 28.67 -5.56
N ILE A 352 -18.63 29.94 -5.92
CA ILE A 352 -17.55 30.92 -6.10
C ILE A 352 -16.75 31.05 -4.80
N GLY A 353 -15.42 30.94 -4.89
CA GLY A 353 -14.51 30.94 -3.76
C GLY A 353 -14.35 29.60 -3.05
N LYS A 354 -15.08 28.54 -3.44
CA LYS A 354 -14.74 27.17 -3.01
C LYS A 354 -13.46 26.70 -3.71
N VAL A 355 -12.80 25.72 -3.12
CA VAL A 355 -11.65 25.04 -3.74
C VAL A 355 -12.15 24.03 -4.77
N LYS A 356 -11.54 24.04 -5.96
CA LYS A 356 -11.65 23.02 -7.00
C LYS A 356 -10.28 22.36 -7.22
N VAL A 357 -10.30 21.09 -7.60
CA VAL A 357 -9.10 20.31 -7.97
C VAL A 357 -9.27 19.74 -9.37
N PHE A 358 -8.18 19.67 -10.13
CA PHE A 358 -8.13 18.99 -11.42
C PHE A 358 -7.70 17.53 -11.17
N ALA A 359 -8.67 16.62 -11.15
CA ALA A 359 -8.47 15.25 -10.67
C ALA A 359 -9.39 14.25 -11.40
N TRP A 360 -9.21 12.96 -11.17
CA TRP A 360 -10.17 11.92 -11.59
C TRP A 360 -11.56 12.29 -11.09
N ARG A 361 -12.54 12.25 -11.99
CA ARG A 361 -13.86 12.87 -11.74
C ARG A 361 -14.73 12.08 -10.77
N GLY A 362 -14.32 10.87 -10.43
CA GLY A 362 -15.00 10.05 -9.44
C GLY A 362 -15.99 9.06 -10.05
N PRO A 363 -16.56 8.19 -9.21
CA PRO A 363 -17.38 7.07 -9.65
C PRO A 363 -18.73 7.46 -10.25
N ASP A 364 -19.26 8.63 -9.94
CA ASP A 364 -20.52 9.13 -10.53
C ASP A 364 -20.47 9.32 -12.05
N TYR A 365 -19.27 9.31 -12.63
CA TYR A 365 -19.06 9.39 -14.08
C TYR A 365 -18.94 8.03 -14.77
N ILE A 366 -19.08 6.93 -14.02
CA ILE A 366 -19.00 5.56 -14.50
C ILE A 366 -20.37 4.89 -14.28
N ALA A 367 -21.12 4.68 -15.35
CA ALA A 367 -22.39 3.95 -15.29
C ALA A 367 -22.19 2.45 -15.56
N ASP A 368 -21.31 2.12 -16.51
CA ASP A 368 -20.86 0.76 -16.81
C ASP A 368 -19.32 0.71 -16.81
N PRO A 369 -18.68 0.10 -15.78
CA PRO A 369 -17.23 0.03 -15.71
C PRO A 369 -16.59 -0.79 -16.85
N ALA A 370 -17.38 -1.54 -17.64
CA ALA A 370 -16.87 -2.25 -18.80
C ALA A 370 -16.68 -1.35 -20.04
N THR A 371 -17.28 -0.16 -20.08
CA THR A 371 -17.28 0.72 -21.26
C THR A 371 -17.07 2.20 -20.97
N ASP A 372 -17.17 2.61 -19.71
CA ASP A 372 -17.05 4.01 -19.31
C ASP A 372 -15.68 4.28 -18.69
N GLU A 373 -15.19 5.50 -18.91
CA GLU A 373 -14.05 6.09 -18.19
C GLU A 373 -14.53 7.38 -17.54
N ALA A 374 -14.22 7.61 -16.25
CA ALA A 374 -14.61 8.88 -15.62
C ALA A 374 -13.82 10.06 -16.22
N GLY A 375 -12.57 9.81 -16.62
CA GLY A 375 -11.60 10.80 -17.05
C GLY A 375 -11.18 11.77 -15.94
N VAL A 376 -10.42 12.78 -16.30
CA VAL A 376 -9.97 13.85 -15.39
C VAL A 376 -10.64 15.18 -15.76
N GLY A 377 -10.93 15.99 -14.76
CA GLY A 377 -11.48 17.32 -14.95
C GLY A 377 -11.48 18.15 -13.67
N TRP A 378 -11.87 19.42 -13.80
CA TRP A 378 -12.13 20.26 -12.63
C TRP A 378 -13.37 19.73 -11.89
N ILE A 379 -13.19 19.41 -10.62
CA ILE A 379 -14.25 19.05 -9.67
C ILE A 379 -14.14 19.91 -8.42
N LEU A 380 -15.24 20.10 -7.69
CA LEU A 380 -15.16 20.71 -6.35
C LEU A 380 -14.41 19.76 -5.42
N ALA A 381 -13.45 20.27 -4.66
CA ALA A 381 -12.59 19.47 -3.79
C ALA A 381 -13.38 18.73 -2.68
N GLU A 382 -14.51 19.32 -2.26
CA GLU A 382 -15.47 18.69 -1.34
C GLU A 382 -16.07 17.37 -1.87
N ASN A 383 -15.98 17.12 -3.18
CA ASN A 383 -16.45 15.91 -3.85
C ASN A 383 -15.30 15.01 -4.34
N TRP A 384 -14.05 15.24 -3.91
CA TRP A 384 -12.92 14.44 -4.37
C TRP A 384 -13.01 12.97 -3.89
N TRP A 385 -12.63 12.03 -4.75
CA TRP A 385 -12.55 10.60 -4.47
C TRP A 385 -11.16 10.05 -4.83
N PRO A 386 -10.61 9.10 -4.06
CA PRO A 386 -9.46 8.33 -4.49
C PRO A 386 -9.84 7.41 -5.67
N TYR A 387 -8.87 7.07 -6.52
CA TYR A 387 -9.05 6.12 -7.62
C TYR A 387 -9.09 4.70 -7.05
N GLN A 388 -10.28 4.31 -6.61
CA GLN A 388 -10.59 3.03 -5.96
C GLN A 388 -12.03 2.61 -6.29
N ARG A 389 -12.35 1.34 -6.06
CA ARG A 389 -13.72 0.84 -6.17
C ARG A 389 -14.63 1.58 -5.17
N PRO A 390 -15.83 2.03 -5.57
CA PRO A 390 -16.74 2.79 -4.68
C PRO A 390 -17.19 2.03 -3.42
N SER A 391 -17.23 0.69 -3.50
CA SER A 391 -17.55 -0.18 -2.35
C SER A 391 -16.35 -0.48 -1.45
N PHE A 392 -15.15 -0.02 -1.83
CA PHE A 392 -13.89 -0.19 -1.09
C PHE A 392 -12.96 1.02 -1.32
N VAL A 393 -13.42 2.20 -0.89
CA VAL A 393 -12.81 3.50 -1.22
C VAL A 393 -11.45 3.72 -0.58
N THR A 394 -11.34 3.38 0.70
CA THR A 394 -10.07 3.32 1.43
C THR A 394 -10.15 2.16 2.41
N PRO A 395 -9.08 1.37 2.58
CA PRO A 395 -9.09 0.28 3.55
C PRO A 395 -9.43 0.78 4.97
N PRO A 396 -10.19 0.00 5.76
CA PRO A 396 -10.74 0.45 7.05
C PRO A 396 -9.70 0.39 8.19
N PHE A 397 -8.65 1.20 8.05
CA PHE A 397 -7.59 1.42 9.01
C PHE A 397 -6.82 2.72 8.70
N ALA A 398 -6.13 3.26 9.72
CA ALA A 398 -5.34 4.49 9.64
C ALA A 398 -4.27 4.47 8.52
N GLY A 399 -3.87 5.66 8.07
CA GLY A 399 -2.91 5.86 6.97
C GLY A 399 -1.48 5.47 7.33
N TYR A 400 -0.94 6.04 8.40
CA TYR A 400 0.49 5.99 8.72
C TYR A 400 0.90 4.74 9.53
N VAL A 401 1.84 3.91 9.09
CA VAL A 401 2.54 3.91 7.78
C VAL A 401 1.81 3.08 6.73
N SER A 402 2.15 3.21 5.45
CA SER A 402 1.64 2.36 4.36
C SER A 402 2.01 0.89 4.60
N GLY A 403 0.98 0.04 4.77
CA GLY A 403 1.18 -1.40 4.93
C GLY A 403 1.79 -2.03 3.67
N HIS A 404 1.31 -1.64 2.47
CA HIS A 404 1.84 -2.14 1.21
C HIS A 404 3.33 -1.80 1.04
N SER A 405 3.74 -0.59 1.42
CA SER A 405 5.14 -0.17 1.37
C SER A 405 6.01 -1.01 2.33
N THR A 406 5.48 -1.28 3.53
CA THR A 406 6.18 -2.07 4.57
C THR A 406 6.33 -3.54 4.17
N PHE A 407 5.22 -4.21 3.80
CA PHE A 407 5.25 -5.60 3.34
C PHE A 407 6.15 -5.75 2.12
N SER A 408 5.98 -4.90 1.13
CA SER A 408 6.72 -5.04 -0.12
C SER A 408 8.21 -4.85 0.05
N ARG A 409 8.61 -3.90 0.90
CA ARG A 409 10.02 -3.68 1.16
C ARG A 409 10.63 -4.83 1.95
N ALA A 410 9.96 -5.31 3.00
CA ALA A 410 10.41 -6.47 3.76
C ALA A 410 10.56 -7.72 2.87
N ALA A 411 9.58 -7.97 2.01
CA ALA A 411 9.63 -9.07 1.05
C ALA A 411 10.79 -8.91 0.06
N ALA A 412 11.01 -7.71 -0.50
CA ALA A 412 12.11 -7.47 -1.42
C ALA A 412 13.49 -7.71 -0.78
N GLU A 413 13.69 -7.32 0.48
CA GLU A 413 14.93 -7.59 1.20
C GLU A 413 15.10 -9.10 1.49
N VAL A 414 14.03 -9.79 1.92
CA VAL A 414 14.06 -11.25 2.10
C VAL A 414 14.37 -11.96 0.80
N MET A 415 13.70 -11.59 -0.31
CA MET A 415 13.92 -12.22 -1.62
C MET A 415 15.36 -12.03 -2.07
N THR A 416 15.90 -10.81 -1.95
CA THR A 416 17.30 -10.50 -2.27
C THR A 416 18.27 -11.34 -1.43
N ALA A 417 18.05 -11.40 -0.12
CA ALA A 417 18.89 -12.16 0.80
C ALA A 417 18.77 -13.66 0.56
N LEU A 418 17.57 -14.17 0.28
CA LEU A 418 17.28 -15.58 0.04
C LEU A 418 17.94 -16.10 -1.23
N THR A 419 17.82 -15.38 -2.34
CA THR A 419 18.42 -15.75 -3.63
C THR A 419 19.91 -15.42 -3.70
N GLY A 420 20.37 -14.47 -2.88
CA GLY A 420 21.72 -13.91 -2.94
C GLY A 420 21.96 -13.01 -4.16
N ASP A 421 20.88 -12.52 -4.79
CA ASP A 421 20.92 -11.64 -5.96
C ASP A 421 19.79 -10.61 -5.84
N GLU A 422 20.09 -9.33 -6.12
CA GLU A 422 19.08 -8.27 -6.11
C GLU A 422 18.14 -8.34 -7.32
N TYR A 423 18.60 -8.95 -8.42
CA TYR A 423 17.84 -9.05 -9.66
C TYR A 423 16.88 -10.24 -9.64
N PHE A 424 15.77 -10.08 -10.36
CA PHE A 424 14.97 -11.23 -10.77
C PHE A 424 15.80 -12.19 -11.64
N PRO A 425 15.53 -13.51 -11.60
CA PRO A 425 16.18 -14.48 -12.48
C PRO A 425 16.11 -14.05 -13.95
N GLY A 426 17.25 -14.03 -14.65
CA GLY A 426 17.32 -13.50 -16.03
C GLY A 426 17.45 -11.98 -16.12
N GLY A 427 17.54 -11.28 -14.99
CA GLY A 427 17.71 -9.84 -14.86
C GLY A 427 16.42 -9.04 -14.94
N MET A 428 15.25 -9.67 -15.10
CA MET A 428 13.97 -8.96 -15.17
C MET A 428 12.79 -9.91 -14.94
N SER A 429 11.77 -9.44 -14.23
CA SER A 429 10.42 -10.02 -14.24
C SER A 429 9.43 -9.04 -14.86
N GLY A 430 8.24 -9.53 -15.20
CA GLY A 430 7.17 -8.66 -15.62
C GLY A 430 5.80 -9.33 -15.70
N PHE A 431 4.77 -8.51 -15.69
CA PHE A 431 3.37 -8.90 -15.74
C PHE A 431 2.69 -8.23 -16.94
N THR A 432 2.15 -9.02 -17.87
CA THR A 432 1.52 -8.49 -19.09
C THR A 432 0.06 -8.12 -18.86
N ILE A 433 -0.30 -6.94 -19.35
CA ILE A 433 -1.63 -6.36 -19.29
C ILE A 433 -2.16 -6.18 -20.70
N GLU A 434 -3.31 -6.80 -20.96
CA GLU A 434 -4.02 -6.66 -22.23
C GLU A 434 -4.95 -5.44 -22.21
N LYS A 435 -4.99 -4.72 -23.32
CA LYS A 435 -5.88 -3.59 -23.56
C LYS A 435 -7.33 -3.93 -23.24
N ASN A 436 -8.01 -3.06 -22.49
CA ASN A 436 -9.43 -3.15 -22.10
C ASN A 436 -9.80 -4.47 -21.41
N ARG A 437 -8.84 -5.14 -20.75
CA ARG A 437 -9.05 -6.46 -20.12
C ARG A 437 -8.57 -6.55 -18.67
N PHE A 438 -8.15 -5.44 -18.07
CA PHE A 438 -7.50 -5.48 -16.76
C PHE A 438 -8.17 -4.60 -15.71
N LEU A 439 -8.50 -3.34 -16.05
CA LEU A 439 -9.14 -2.44 -15.09
C LEU A 439 -10.55 -2.93 -14.76
N VAL A 440 -10.93 -2.90 -13.47
CA VAL A 440 -12.17 -3.49 -12.96
C VAL A 440 -13.20 -2.46 -12.48
N PHE A 441 -12.84 -1.18 -12.45
CA PHE A 441 -13.77 -0.10 -12.09
C PHE A 441 -13.92 1.00 -13.13
N GLU A 442 -13.21 0.94 -14.25
CA GLU A 442 -13.49 1.68 -15.49
C GLU A 442 -12.82 0.99 -16.69
N GLU A 443 -13.15 1.37 -17.93
CA GLU A 443 -12.55 0.76 -19.12
C GLU A 443 -11.04 1.09 -19.21
N GLY A 444 -10.24 0.06 -19.49
CA GLY A 444 -8.83 0.20 -19.83
C GLY A 444 -7.96 -1.01 -19.45
N PRO A 445 -6.64 -0.88 -19.63
CA PRO A 445 -5.94 0.25 -20.23
C PRO A 445 -6.20 0.39 -21.75
N SER A 446 -5.91 1.55 -22.34
CA SER A 446 -6.16 1.81 -23.77
C SER A 446 -5.16 1.15 -24.74
N VAL A 447 -4.06 0.61 -24.22
CA VAL A 447 -3.01 -0.12 -24.94
C VAL A 447 -2.55 -1.33 -24.15
N ASP A 448 -1.99 -2.33 -24.84
CA ASP A 448 -1.28 -3.42 -24.17
C ASP A 448 0.00 -2.86 -23.51
N MET A 449 0.36 -3.40 -22.35
CA MET A 449 1.61 -3.07 -21.68
C MET A 449 2.12 -4.23 -20.83
N THR A 450 3.29 -4.08 -20.25
CA THR A 450 3.86 -5.04 -19.30
C THR A 450 4.53 -4.26 -18.18
N LEU A 451 4.07 -4.45 -16.94
CA LEU A 451 4.82 -3.97 -15.78
C LEU A 451 6.12 -4.76 -15.72
N GLN A 452 7.26 -4.08 -15.55
CA GLN A 452 8.58 -4.70 -15.60
C GLN A 452 9.42 -4.25 -14.40
N TRP A 453 10.22 -5.17 -13.87
CA TRP A 453 11.08 -4.92 -12.71
C TRP A 453 12.41 -5.63 -12.91
N ALA A 454 13.53 -4.89 -12.77
CA ALA A 454 14.86 -5.51 -12.82
C ALA A 454 15.19 -6.20 -11.50
N THR A 455 14.92 -5.51 -10.38
CA THR A 455 15.17 -5.98 -9.02
C THR A 455 13.90 -6.15 -8.21
N TYR A 456 13.96 -6.96 -7.14
CA TYR A 456 12.86 -7.08 -6.18
C TYR A 456 12.51 -5.72 -5.55
N ARG A 457 13.54 -4.88 -5.34
CA ARG A 457 13.38 -3.52 -4.83
C ARG A 457 12.56 -2.65 -5.78
N ASP A 458 12.80 -2.75 -7.09
CA ASP A 458 12.01 -2.00 -8.07
C ASP A 458 10.52 -2.39 -8.03
N ALA A 459 10.20 -3.68 -7.85
CA ALA A 459 8.82 -4.13 -7.67
C ALA A 459 8.21 -3.53 -6.40
N SER A 460 8.94 -3.52 -5.29
CA SER A 460 8.51 -2.88 -4.04
C SER A 460 8.30 -1.37 -4.17
N ASP A 461 9.16 -0.67 -4.89
CA ASP A 461 9.06 0.78 -5.09
C ASP A 461 7.85 1.12 -5.98
N GLN A 462 7.61 0.31 -7.01
CA GLN A 462 6.44 0.44 -7.85
C GLN A 462 5.14 0.19 -7.08
N CYS A 463 5.10 -0.86 -6.23
CA CYS A 463 4.00 -1.13 -5.33
C CYS A 463 3.70 0.05 -4.42
N SER A 464 4.74 0.69 -3.91
CA SER A 464 4.62 1.81 -3.00
C SER A 464 4.04 3.07 -3.68
N LEU A 465 4.55 3.42 -4.87
CA LEU A 465 4.02 4.53 -5.66
C LEU A 465 2.56 4.35 -6.07
N SER A 466 2.14 3.10 -6.31
CA SER A 466 0.76 2.78 -6.67
C SER A 466 -0.27 3.31 -5.66
N ARG A 467 0.11 3.50 -4.39
CA ARG A 467 -0.79 3.91 -3.30
C ARG A 467 -1.03 5.41 -3.26
N ILE A 468 -0.09 6.17 -3.83
CA ILE A 468 -0.22 7.61 -4.05
C ILE A 468 -1.11 7.85 -5.28
N TRP A 469 -0.84 7.18 -6.41
CA TRP A 469 -1.71 7.27 -7.59
C TRP A 469 -3.12 6.73 -7.33
N GLY A 470 -3.25 5.67 -6.54
CA GLY A 470 -4.54 5.14 -6.09
C GLY A 470 -5.28 6.08 -5.12
N GLY A 471 -4.65 7.16 -4.65
CA GLY A 471 -5.31 8.17 -3.82
C GLY A 471 -5.43 7.84 -2.34
N ILE A 472 -4.81 6.76 -1.85
CA ILE A 472 -5.10 6.22 -0.51
C ILE A 472 -3.99 6.44 0.52
N HIS A 473 -2.78 6.80 0.08
CA HIS A 473 -1.65 7.15 0.92
C HIS A 473 -0.93 8.39 0.36
N PRO A 474 -0.62 9.42 1.19
CA PRO A 474 0.32 10.47 0.85
C PRO A 474 1.78 9.99 0.98
N PRO A 475 2.77 10.72 0.43
CA PRO A 475 4.20 10.41 0.59
C PRO A 475 4.66 10.17 2.03
N VAL A 476 4.06 10.88 2.99
CA VAL A 476 4.40 10.74 4.42
C VAL A 476 4.04 9.38 5.00
N ASP A 477 3.09 8.65 4.41
CA ASP A 477 2.77 7.29 4.81
C ASP A 477 3.70 6.27 4.16
N ASP A 478 4.17 6.55 2.95
CA ASP A 478 4.92 5.62 2.11
C ASP A 478 6.36 5.41 2.60
N MET A 479 7.17 6.47 2.59
CA MET A 479 8.61 6.37 2.78
C MET A 479 8.99 5.75 4.13
N PRO A 480 8.38 6.12 5.28
CA PRO A 480 8.69 5.48 6.55
C PRO A 480 8.33 3.99 6.55
N GLY A 481 7.24 3.59 5.88
CA GLY A 481 6.90 2.18 5.70
C GLY A 481 7.96 1.41 4.91
N ARG A 482 8.54 2.01 3.86
CA ARG A 482 9.69 1.41 3.16
C ARG A 482 10.87 1.24 4.11
N LEU A 483 11.26 2.29 4.84
CA LEU A 483 12.40 2.23 5.77
C LEU A 483 12.23 1.14 6.84
N MET A 484 11.04 1.04 7.45
CA MET A 484 10.70 -0.04 8.38
C MET A 484 10.84 -1.42 7.73
N GLY A 485 10.32 -1.59 6.51
CA GLY A 485 10.41 -2.85 5.80
C GLY A 485 11.85 -3.32 5.53
N ILE A 486 12.81 -2.39 5.38
CA ILE A 486 14.22 -2.75 5.19
C ILE A 486 14.75 -3.51 6.40
N GLU A 487 14.51 -2.97 7.59
CA GLU A 487 14.99 -3.55 8.86
C GLU A 487 14.28 -4.89 9.13
N ILE A 488 12.95 -4.91 9.01
CA ILE A 488 12.12 -6.10 9.25
C ILE A 488 12.50 -7.28 8.35
N GLY A 489 12.72 -7.03 7.05
CA GLY A 489 13.09 -8.09 6.11
C GLY A 489 14.45 -8.72 6.43
N LEU A 490 15.41 -7.90 6.87
CA LEU A 490 16.74 -8.37 7.25
C LEU A 490 16.71 -9.13 8.59
N ASP A 491 15.96 -8.65 9.58
CA ASP A 491 15.79 -9.31 10.88
C ASP A 491 15.20 -10.72 10.70
N ALA A 492 14.10 -10.81 9.93
CA ALA A 492 13.44 -12.09 9.64
C ALA A 492 14.35 -13.07 8.89
N PHE A 493 15.12 -12.59 7.90
CA PHE A 493 16.10 -13.42 7.21
C PHE A 493 17.20 -13.94 8.13
N ASN A 494 17.75 -13.07 8.99
CA ASN A 494 18.82 -13.43 9.92
C ASN A 494 18.35 -14.49 10.92
N LEU A 495 17.17 -14.31 11.53
CA LEU A 495 16.62 -15.30 12.45
C LEU A 495 16.39 -16.65 11.74
N ALA A 496 15.81 -16.64 10.54
CA ALA A 496 15.60 -17.87 9.78
C ALA A 496 16.94 -18.58 9.47
N ALA A 497 17.98 -17.82 9.09
CA ALA A 497 19.31 -18.36 8.84
C ALA A 497 19.95 -18.98 10.11
N ASP A 498 19.78 -18.35 11.27
CA ASP A 498 20.28 -18.86 12.55
C ASP A 498 19.56 -20.13 12.99
N ILE A 499 18.23 -20.21 12.79
CA ILE A 499 17.44 -21.43 12.99
C ILE A 499 17.95 -22.56 12.08
N PHE A 500 18.15 -22.30 10.78
CA PHE A 500 18.55 -23.34 9.82
C PHE A 500 20.01 -23.80 9.99
N SER A 501 20.88 -22.95 10.54
CA SER A 501 22.26 -23.31 10.87
C SER A 501 22.38 -24.06 12.19
N GLY A 502 21.31 -24.08 13.01
CA GLY A 502 21.29 -24.70 14.34
C GLY A 502 21.97 -23.85 15.41
N ASN A 503 22.23 -22.56 15.12
CA ASN A 503 22.79 -21.60 16.07
C ASN A 503 21.72 -21.06 17.04
N ASP A 504 20.45 -21.05 16.61
CA ASP A 504 19.28 -20.62 17.38
C ASP A 504 18.32 -21.77 17.70
N ALA A 505 18.86 -22.94 18.08
CA ALA A 505 18.01 -23.96 18.65
C ALA A 505 17.44 -23.44 20.00
N PRO A 506 16.11 -23.30 20.15
CA PRO A 506 15.50 -22.70 21.34
C PRO A 506 15.82 -23.42 22.66
#